data_AF-A0A0D3J1E5-F1
#
_entry.id   AF-A0A0D3J1E5-F1
#
_cell.length_a   1.000
_cell.length_b   1.000
_cell.length_c   1.000
_cell.angle_alpha   90.00
_cell.angle_beta   90.00
_cell.angle_gamma   90.00
#
_symmetry.space_group_name_H-M   'P 1'
#
loop_
_entity.id
_entity.type
_entity.pdbx_description
1 polymer ?
#
loop_
_entity_poly.entity_id
_entity_poly.type
_entity_poly.pdbx_seq_one_letter_code
_entity_poly.pdbx_strand_id
1 'polypeptide(L)'
;MASSVVSGRQLEKWEKEREDANRTEIPMPKAARDSFNSMQPNFNALAKFEKKLDRFTQRMEDKDSGVKTEAIVNVMSSTAGAGSGDFHTYRGFRKKENARIADFEAARKEDEARRAWEAEQAEREADVLAKRSKKAAKRARQKEKERERQQAEKRARGEASAAAGGAAAGEEGAGGGGGEAPAAAGSS
;
A
#
# COMPACT_ATOMS: atom_id res chain seq x y z
N MET A 1 17.90 -18.11 73.82
CA MET A 1 18.16 -17.15 72.73
C MET A 1 18.56 -17.95 71.50
N ALA A 2 17.65 -18.24 70.57
CA ALA A 2 17.98 -18.95 69.34
C ALA A 2 18.27 -17.91 68.24
N SER A 3 19.56 -17.64 68.00
CA SER A 3 20.00 -16.83 66.86
C SER A 3 19.76 -17.61 65.57
N SER A 4 18.73 -17.24 64.80
CA SER A 4 18.47 -17.84 63.50
C SER A 4 19.57 -17.43 62.53
N VAL A 5 20.51 -18.33 62.27
CA VAL A 5 21.49 -18.17 61.20
C VAL A 5 20.73 -18.14 59.88
N VAL A 6 20.80 -17.02 59.17
CA VAL A 6 20.23 -16.87 57.82
C VAL A 6 20.83 -17.95 56.94
N SER A 7 19.98 -18.71 56.25
CA SER A 7 20.45 -19.81 55.40
C SER A 7 21.34 -19.27 54.28
N GLY A 8 22.39 -20.01 53.89
CA GLY A 8 23.30 -19.59 52.81
C GLY A 8 22.59 -19.22 51.51
N ARG A 9 21.47 -19.88 51.20
CA ARG A 9 20.59 -19.55 50.06
C ARG A 9 19.91 -18.19 50.15
N GLN A 10 19.62 -17.71 51.36
CA GLN A 10 19.06 -16.36 51.58
C GLN A 10 20.14 -15.28 51.45
N LEU A 11 21.37 -15.56 51.90
CA LEU A 11 22.52 -14.68 51.69
C LEU A 11 22.85 -14.51 50.20
N GLU A 12 22.92 -15.61 49.44
CA GLU A 12 23.13 -15.58 47.98
C GLU A 12 22.04 -14.79 47.24
N LYS A 13 20.77 -14.90 47.70
CA LYS A 13 19.67 -14.15 47.10
C LYS A 13 19.80 -12.64 47.37
N TRP A 14 20.16 -12.24 48.59
CA TRP A 14 20.38 -10.83 48.93
C TRP A 14 21.61 -10.24 48.24
N GLU A 15 22.68 -11.02 48.07
CA GLU A 15 23.84 -10.59 47.28
C GLU A 15 23.47 -10.37 45.81
N LYS A 16 22.75 -11.31 45.22
CA LYS A 16 22.27 -11.18 43.84
C LYS A 16 21.32 -10.00 43.65
N GLU A 17 20.42 -9.76 44.61
CA GLU A 17 19.53 -8.58 44.60
C GLU A 17 20.32 -7.26 44.73
N ARG A 18 21.42 -7.23 45.50
CA ARG A 18 22.31 -6.05 45.61
C ARG A 18 23.14 -5.83 44.34
N GLU A 19 23.58 -6.89 43.69
CA GLU A 19 24.27 -6.84 42.40
C GLU A 19 23.32 -6.40 41.28
N ASP A 20 22.10 -6.95 41.24
CA ASP A 20 21.08 -6.59 40.27
C ASP A 20 20.60 -5.13 40.46
N ALA A 21 20.55 -4.62 41.70
CA ALA A 21 20.26 -3.22 41.98
C ALA A 21 21.36 -2.24 41.53
N ASN A 22 22.60 -2.72 41.36
CA ASN A 22 23.74 -1.91 40.90
C ASN A 22 24.02 -2.09 39.39
N ARG A 23 23.22 -2.91 38.67
CA ARG A 23 23.36 -3.08 37.22
C ARG A 23 22.64 -1.99 36.45
N THR A 24 23.32 -1.43 35.46
CA THR A 24 22.77 -0.46 34.49
C THR A 24 21.94 -1.12 33.38
N GLU A 25 22.03 -2.44 33.24
CA GLU A 25 21.33 -3.21 32.21
C GLU A 25 20.33 -4.19 32.82
N ILE A 26 19.17 -4.32 32.18
CA ILE A 26 18.15 -5.31 32.55
C ILE A 26 18.75 -6.73 32.40
N PRO A 27 18.72 -7.58 33.44
CA PRO A 27 19.28 -8.93 33.37
C PRO A 27 18.38 -9.86 32.55
N MET A 28 18.51 -9.81 31.23
CA MET A 28 17.84 -10.72 30.31
C MET A 28 18.75 -11.90 29.91
N PRO A 29 18.21 -13.12 29.71
CA PRO A 29 19.01 -14.23 29.19
C PRO A 29 19.56 -13.88 27.80
N LYS A 30 20.76 -14.37 27.48
CA LYS A 30 21.47 -14.03 26.24
C LYS A 30 20.62 -14.23 24.98
N ALA A 31 19.87 -15.32 24.91
CA ALA A 31 18.95 -15.60 23.80
C ALA A 31 17.86 -14.51 23.62
N ALA A 32 17.31 -13.98 24.73
CA ALA A 32 16.33 -12.91 24.68
C ALA A 32 16.95 -11.56 24.28
N ARG A 33 18.19 -11.31 24.70
CA ARG A 33 18.97 -10.14 24.26
C ARG A 33 19.25 -10.20 22.76
N ASP A 34 19.65 -11.36 22.25
CA ASP A 34 19.95 -11.57 20.82
C ASP A 34 18.68 -11.43 19.96
N SER A 35 17.55 -11.99 20.40
CA SER A 35 16.26 -11.78 19.71
C SER A 35 15.83 -10.31 19.73
N PHE A 36 16.00 -9.61 20.85
CA PHE A 36 15.64 -8.21 20.99
C PHE A 36 16.50 -7.31 20.09
N ASN A 37 17.81 -7.55 20.05
CA ASN A 37 18.74 -6.84 19.18
C ASN A 37 18.46 -7.10 17.69
N SER A 38 18.00 -8.30 17.33
CA SER A 38 17.60 -8.61 15.95
C SER A 38 16.31 -7.91 15.50
N MET A 39 15.44 -7.51 16.44
CA MET A 39 14.23 -6.73 16.17
C MET A 39 14.52 -5.24 16.00
N GLN A 40 15.65 -4.76 16.53
CA GLN A 40 16.06 -3.38 16.37
C GLN A 40 16.53 -3.16 14.93
N PRO A 41 16.10 -2.06 14.28
CA PRO A 41 16.59 -1.73 12.95
C PRO A 41 18.10 -1.43 13.02
N ASN A 42 18.86 -2.07 12.14
CA ASN A 42 20.30 -1.85 12.03
C ASN A 42 20.55 -0.46 11.39
N PHE A 43 20.65 0.60 12.19
CA PHE A 43 20.85 1.98 11.70
C PHE A 43 22.06 2.13 10.77
N ASN A 44 23.15 1.42 11.04
CA ASN A 44 24.32 1.40 10.16
C ASN A 44 24.05 0.75 8.80
N ALA A 45 23.19 -0.26 8.75
CA ALA A 45 22.78 -0.89 7.50
C ALA A 45 21.79 0.01 6.75
N LEU A 46 20.89 0.67 7.48
CA LEU A 46 19.94 1.62 6.93
C LEU A 46 20.64 2.83 6.29
N ALA A 47 21.58 3.45 6.99
CA ALA A 47 22.37 4.57 6.44
C ALA A 47 23.19 4.18 5.19
N LYS A 48 23.66 2.93 5.12
CA LYS A 48 24.33 2.40 3.90
C LYS A 48 23.33 2.19 2.76
N PHE A 49 22.11 1.76 3.08
CA PHE A 49 21.03 1.59 2.11
C PHE A 49 20.55 2.93 1.56
N GLU A 50 20.34 3.92 2.42
CA GLU A 50 19.97 5.30 2.05
C GLU A 50 20.98 5.90 1.06
N LYS A 51 22.27 5.87 1.39
CA LYS A 51 23.33 6.33 0.47
C LYS A 51 23.34 5.59 -0.86
N LYS A 52 23.00 4.29 -0.86
CA LYS A 52 22.89 3.51 -2.09
C LYS A 52 21.66 3.94 -2.90
N LEU A 53 20.54 4.24 -2.24
CA LEU A 53 19.33 4.76 -2.85
C LEU A 53 19.58 6.12 -3.47
N ASP A 54 20.18 7.05 -2.73
CA ASP A 54 20.52 8.39 -3.24
C ASP A 54 21.40 8.31 -4.50
N ARG A 55 22.39 7.42 -4.49
CA ARG A 55 23.24 7.19 -5.67
C ARG A 55 22.44 6.59 -6.84
N PHE A 56 21.46 5.74 -6.54
CA PHE A 56 20.62 5.11 -7.56
C PHE A 56 19.63 6.11 -8.16
N THR A 57 18.96 6.91 -7.34
CA THR A 57 18.03 7.96 -7.78
C THR A 57 18.77 9.01 -8.59
N GLN A 58 19.92 9.50 -8.10
CA GLN A 58 20.75 10.45 -8.84
C GLN A 58 21.15 9.90 -10.22
N ARG A 59 21.49 8.60 -10.32
CA ARG A 59 21.79 7.96 -11.60
C ARG A 59 20.57 7.87 -12.53
N MET A 60 19.38 7.66 -11.97
CA MET A 60 18.14 7.66 -12.77
C MET A 60 17.82 9.08 -13.25
N GLU A 61 17.90 10.07 -12.36
CA GLU A 61 17.74 11.49 -12.72
C GLU A 61 18.74 11.91 -13.78
N ASP A 62 20.01 11.50 -13.71
CA ASP A 62 21.03 11.79 -14.73
C ASP A 62 20.75 11.15 -16.10
N LYS A 63 19.98 10.05 -16.13
CA LYS A 63 19.52 9.40 -17.36
C LYS A 63 18.27 10.10 -17.91
N ASP A 64 17.38 10.52 -17.02
CA ASP A 64 16.13 11.22 -17.36
C ASP A 64 16.36 12.71 -17.68
N SER A 65 17.47 13.28 -17.22
CA SER A 65 17.89 14.67 -17.42
C SER A 65 18.34 14.92 -18.87
N GLY A 66 17.43 14.73 -19.81
CA GLY A 66 17.53 15.16 -21.20
C GLY A 66 18.68 14.56 -22.03
N VAL A 67 18.56 14.69 -23.35
CA VAL A 67 19.65 14.37 -24.27
C VAL A 67 20.79 15.35 -24.01
N LYS A 68 21.81 14.93 -23.26
CA LYS A 68 23.06 15.69 -23.10
C LYS A 68 23.66 15.89 -24.49
N THR A 69 23.54 17.11 -25.03
CA THR A 69 24.11 17.45 -26.33
C THR A 69 25.63 17.46 -26.20
N GLU A 70 26.29 16.49 -26.84
CA GLU A 70 27.75 16.46 -26.88
C GLU A 70 28.25 17.56 -27.83
N ALA A 71 28.84 18.62 -27.28
CA ALA A 71 29.48 19.66 -28.09
C ALA A 71 30.72 19.07 -28.77
N ILE A 72 30.68 18.97 -30.10
CA ILE A 72 31.81 18.50 -30.91
C ILE A 72 32.76 19.68 -31.11
N VAL A 73 33.90 19.66 -30.43
CA VAL A 73 34.87 20.78 -30.41
C VAL A 73 35.73 20.84 -31.69
N ASN A 74 35.91 19.72 -32.39
CA ASN A 74 36.80 19.63 -33.56
C ASN A 74 36.02 19.36 -34.85
N VAL A 75 35.18 20.31 -35.26
CA VAL A 75 34.46 20.24 -36.54
C VAL A 75 35.37 20.75 -37.66
N MET A 76 35.85 19.83 -38.49
CA MET A 76 36.53 20.14 -39.74
C MET A 76 35.54 20.80 -40.72
N SER A 77 36.01 21.73 -41.57
CA SER A 77 35.12 22.44 -42.51
C SER A 77 34.43 21.47 -43.49
N SER A 78 33.22 21.79 -43.94
CA SER A 78 32.39 20.91 -44.77
C SER A 78 33.01 20.49 -46.11
N THR A 79 34.08 21.16 -46.54
CA THR A 79 34.83 20.91 -47.79
C THR A 79 36.15 20.17 -47.56
N ALA A 80 36.62 20.06 -46.32
CA ALA A 80 37.86 19.37 -46.06
C ALA A 80 37.67 17.85 -46.29
N GLY A 81 38.66 17.22 -46.94
CA GLY A 81 38.62 15.79 -47.24
C GLY A 81 38.69 14.93 -45.97
N ALA A 82 38.25 13.67 -46.08
CA ALA A 82 38.24 12.74 -44.95
C ALA A 82 39.65 12.59 -44.33
N GLY A 83 39.77 12.98 -43.07
CA GLY A 83 41.00 12.85 -42.30
C GLY A 83 41.19 11.42 -41.79
N SER A 84 42.43 11.05 -41.44
CA SER A 84 42.73 9.73 -40.87
C SER A 84 42.03 9.44 -39.53
N GLY A 85 41.62 10.48 -38.80
CA GLY A 85 40.87 10.37 -37.55
C GLY A 85 39.36 10.22 -37.70
N ASP A 86 38.80 10.53 -38.88
CA ASP A 86 37.35 10.60 -39.10
C ASP A 86 36.68 9.22 -39.02
N PHE A 87 37.42 8.16 -39.34
CA PHE A 87 36.91 6.80 -39.19
C PHE A 87 36.63 6.45 -37.72
N HIS A 88 37.52 6.85 -36.81
CA HIS A 88 37.35 6.53 -35.39
C HIS A 88 36.26 7.37 -34.72
N THR A 89 36.08 8.62 -35.15
CA THR A 89 34.96 9.46 -34.70
C THR A 89 33.64 8.86 -35.16
N TYR A 90 33.50 8.50 -36.45
CA TYR A 90 32.31 7.81 -36.97
C TYR A 90 32.01 6.51 -36.22
N ARG A 91 33.03 5.67 -35.97
CA ARG A 91 32.87 4.42 -35.21
C ARG A 91 32.35 4.68 -33.79
N GLY A 92 32.86 5.71 -33.12
CA GLY A 92 32.41 6.13 -31.80
C GLY A 92 30.95 6.58 -31.81
N PHE A 93 30.59 7.51 -32.71
CA PHE A 93 29.23 8.01 -32.85
C PHE A 93 28.24 6.92 -33.23
N ARG A 94 28.58 6.02 -34.17
CA ARG A 94 27.73 4.89 -34.56
C ARG A 94 27.46 3.95 -33.39
N LYS A 95 28.46 3.68 -32.55
CA LYS A 95 28.28 2.82 -31.36
C LYS A 95 27.35 3.48 -30.34
N LYS A 96 27.51 4.79 -30.09
CA LYS A 96 26.63 5.56 -29.22
C LYS A 96 25.19 5.59 -29.77
N GLU A 97 25.04 5.81 -31.07
CA GLU A 97 23.74 5.89 -31.72
C GLU A 97 23.02 4.55 -31.75
N ASN A 98 23.71 3.45 -32.05
CA ASN A 98 23.10 2.12 -31.98
C ASN A 98 22.67 1.76 -30.55
N ALA A 99 23.46 2.11 -29.53
CA ALA A 99 23.07 1.92 -28.14
C ALA A 99 21.82 2.74 -27.78
N ARG A 100 21.79 4.01 -28.21
CA ARG A 100 20.63 4.89 -28.06
C ARG A 100 19.38 4.31 -28.71
N ILE A 101 19.47 3.83 -29.96
CA ILE A 101 18.35 3.19 -30.67
C ILE A 101 17.87 1.94 -29.92
N ALA A 102 18.79 1.08 -29.46
CA ALA A 102 18.44 -0.12 -28.72
C ALA A 102 17.73 0.20 -27.38
N ASP A 103 18.17 1.24 -26.66
CA ASP A 103 17.52 1.69 -25.43
C ASP A 103 16.09 2.21 -25.71
N PHE A 104 15.88 2.97 -26.79
CA PHE A 104 14.55 3.41 -27.20
C PHE A 104 13.64 2.25 -27.59
N GLU A 105 14.14 1.26 -28.33
CA GLU A 105 13.37 0.07 -28.68
C GLU A 105 13.01 -0.77 -27.45
N ALA A 106 13.91 -0.88 -26.47
CA ALA A 106 13.64 -1.57 -25.21
C ALA A 106 12.55 -0.85 -24.40
N ALA A 107 12.69 0.46 -24.20
CA ALA A 107 11.68 1.28 -23.51
C ALA A 107 10.30 1.18 -24.19
N ARG A 108 10.26 1.21 -25.53
CA ARG A 108 9.02 1.06 -26.29
C ARG A 108 8.34 -0.29 -26.03
N LYS A 109 9.11 -1.39 -26.00
CA LYS A 109 8.59 -2.74 -25.70
C LYS A 109 8.07 -2.84 -24.27
N GLU A 110 8.77 -2.23 -23.31
CA GLU A 110 8.33 -2.19 -21.90
C GLU A 110 7.02 -1.41 -21.75
N ASP A 111 6.90 -0.25 -22.40
CA ASP A 111 5.67 0.55 -22.39
C ASP A 111 4.50 -0.18 -23.08
N GLU A 112 4.74 -0.85 -24.21
CA GLU A 112 3.73 -1.68 -24.89
C GLU A 112 3.26 -2.84 -23.98
N ALA A 113 4.19 -3.53 -23.32
CA ALA A 113 3.87 -4.61 -22.39
C ALA A 113 3.10 -4.11 -21.15
N ARG A 114 3.49 -2.96 -20.59
CA ARG A 114 2.80 -2.33 -19.46
C ARG A 114 1.37 -1.97 -19.84
N ARG A 115 1.16 -1.30 -20.98
CA ARG A 115 -0.17 -0.94 -21.48
C ARG A 115 -1.05 -2.17 -21.72
N ALA A 116 -0.50 -3.24 -22.29
CA ALA A 116 -1.23 -4.48 -22.51
C ALA A 116 -1.67 -5.11 -21.17
N TRP A 117 -0.78 -5.12 -20.17
CA TRP A 117 -1.09 -5.62 -18.84
C TRP A 117 -2.15 -4.76 -18.12
N GLU A 118 -2.03 -3.44 -18.17
CA GLU A 118 -3.02 -2.51 -17.60
C GLU A 118 -4.40 -2.69 -18.23
N ALA A 119 -4.46 -2.85 -19.56
CA ALA A 119 -5.71 -3.13 -20.27
C ALA A 119 -6.33 -4.46 -19.82
N GLU A 120 -5.53 -5.53 -19.69
CA GLU A 120 -6.02 -6.83 -19.22
C GLU A 120 -6.56 -6.77 -17.78
N GLN A 121 -5.88 -6.03 -16.89
CA GLN A 121 -6.38 -5.82 -15.53
C GLN A 121 -7.69 -5.04 -15.52
N ALA A 122 -7.79 -3.97 -16.29
CA ALA A 122 -9.00 -3.17 -16.39
C ALA A 122 -10.20 -4.00 -16.90
N GLU A 123 -9.99 -4.87 -17.90
CA GLU A 123 -11.03 -5.78 -18.38
C GLU A 123 -11.47 -6.78 -17.30
N ARG A 124 -10.53 -7.40 -16.59
CA ARG A 124 -10.84 -8.33 -15.49
C ARG A 124 -11.60 -7.65 -14.36
N GLU A 125 -11.22 -6.42 -13.99
CA GLU A 125 -11.90 -5.62 -12.98
C GLU A 125 -13.33 -5.27 -13.43
N ALA A 126 -13.51 -4.83 -14.67
CA ALA A 126 -14.83 -4.53 -15.23
C ALA A 126 -15.75 -5.77 -15.20
N ASP A 127 -15.24 -6.95 -15.56
CA ASP A 127 -15.97 -8.21 -15.50
C ASP A 127 -16.41 -8.60 -14.09
N VAL A 128 -15.50 -8.45 -13.11
CA VAL A 128 -15.79 -8.72 -11.71
C VAL A 128 -16.84 -7.74 -11.18
N LEU A 129 -16.71 -6.45 -11.51
CA LEU A 129 -17.67 -5.42 -11.13
C LEU A 129 -19.05 -5.67 -11.74
N ALA A 130 -19.13 -6.05 -13.03
CA ALA A 130 -20.39 -6.40 -13.69
C ALA A 130 -21.06 -7.62 -13.05
N LYS A 131 -20.30 -8.66 -12.70
CA LYS A 131 -20.81 -9.83 -11.98
C LYS A 131 -21.29 -9.44 -10.56
N ARG A 132 -20.54 -8.59 -9.87
CA ARG A 132 -20.86 -8.11 -8.51
C ARG A 132 -22.12 -7.24 -8.51
N SER A 133 -22.25 -6.32 -9.46
CA SER A 133 -23.42 -5.43 -9.59
C SER A 133 -24.69 -6.23 -9.89
N LYS A 134 -24.63 -7.21 -10.81
CA LYS A 134 -25.75 -8.11 -11.10
C LYS A 134 -26.19 -8.91 -9.87
N LYS A 135 -25.23 -9.46 -9.11
CA LYS A 135 -25.51 -10.19 -7.86
C LYS A 135 -26.09 -9.26 -6.78
N ALA A 136 -25.56 -8.04 -6.63
CA ALA A 136 -26.05 -7.05 -5.70
C ALA A 136 -27.49 -6.62 -6.04
N ALA A 137 -27.79 -6.34 -7.30
CA ALA A 137 -29.12 -6.02 -7.78
C ALA A 137 -30.13 -7.16 -7.52
N LYS A 138 -29.73 -8.42 -7.75
CA LYS A 138 -30.56 -9.59 -7.41
C LYS A 138 -30.88 -9.66 -5.92
N ARG A 139 -29.88 -9.46 -5.05
CA ARG A 139 -30.08 -9.45 -3.58
C ARG A 139 -30.95 -8.28 -3.13
N ALA A 140 -30.78 -7.10 -3.72
CA ALA A 140 -31.61 -5.93 -3.42
C ALA A 140 -33.10 -6.20 -3.72
N ARG A 141 -33.39 -6.73 -4.92
CA ARG A 141 -34.75 -7.14 -5.31
C ARG A 141 -35.34 -8.22 -4.41
N GLN A 142 -34.53 -9.18 -3.94
CA GLN A 142 -34.98 -10.19 -3.00
C GLN A 142 -35.31 -9.61 -1.62
N LYS A 143 -34.46 -8.72 -1.10
CA LYS A 143 -34.70 -8.01 0.17
C LYS A 143 -35.95 -7.13 0.11
N GLU A 144 -36.20 -6.47 -1.01
CA GLU A 144 -37.40 -5.66 -1.23
C GLU A 144 -38.66 -6.53 -1.18
N LYS A 145 -38.70 -7.64 -1.93
CA LYS A 145 -39.82 -8.59 -1.89
C LYS A 145 -40.05 -9.20 -0.50
N GLU A 146 -38.97 -9.49 0.23
CA GLU A 146 -39.08 -10.02 1.59
C GLU A 146 -39.65 -8.97 2.55
N ARG A 147 -39.21 -7.70 2.45
CA ARG A 147 -39.77 -6.58 3.20
C ARG A 147 -41.25 -6.37 2.88
N GLU A 148 -41.64 -6.43 1.61
CA GLU A 148 -43.04 -6.34 1.19
C GLU A 148 -43.89 -7.47 1.78
N ARG A 149 -43.40 -8.73 1.75
CA ARG A 149 -44.09 -9.87 2.36
C ARG A 149 -44.23 -9.70 3.88
N GLN A 150 -43.17 -9.29 4.56
CA GLN A 150 -43.22 -9.03 6.01
C GLN A 150 -44.17 -7.87 6.35
N GLN A 151 -44.23 -6.82 5.52
CA GLN A 151 -45.19 -5.73 5.70
C GLN A 151 -46.63 -6.20 5.45
N ALA A 152 -46.87 -7.00 4.42
CA ALA A 152 -48.18 -7.57 4.15
C ALA A 152 -48.64 -8.51 5.27
N GLU A 153 -47.75 -9.35 5.80
CA GLU A 153 -48.05 -10.23 6.93
C GLU A 153 -48.32 -9.46 8.22
N LYS A 154 -47.55 -8.38 8.48
CA LYS A 154 -47.84 -7.47 9.60
C LYS A 154 -49.18 -6.76 9.44
N ARG A 155 -49.54 -6.32 8.22
CA ARG A 155 -50.84 -5.71 7.93
C ARG A 155 -51.98 -6.73 8.11
N ALA A 156 -51.85 -7.94 7.58
CA ALA A 156 -52.83 -9.01 7.75
C ALA A 156 -52.99 -9.44 9.22
N ARG A 157 -51.89 -9.50 9.98
CA ARG A 157 -51.93 -9.79 11.43
C ARG A 157 -52.53 -8.63 12.22
N GLY A 158 -52.27 -7.38 11.80
CA GLY A 158 -52.89 -6.17 12.33
C GLY A 158 -54.41 -6.14 12.09
N GLU A 159 -54.86 -6.46 10.88
CA GLU A 159 -56.29 -6.58 10.52
C GLU A 159 -56.98 -7.75 11.25
N ALA A 160 -56.31 -8.90 11.40
CA ALA A 160 -56.84 -10.01 12.20
C ALA A 160 -56.94 -9.66 13.70
N SER A 161 -55.99 -8.88 14.23
CA SER A 161 -56.08 -8.36 15.61
C SER A 161 -57.11 -7.24 15.77
N ALA A 162 -57.39 -6.45 14.73
CA ALA A 162 -58.45 -5.44 14.72
C ALA A 162 -59.85 -6.08 14.61
N ALA A 163 -60.00 -7.17 13.84
CA ALA A 163 -61.24 -7.93 13.73
C ALA A 163 -61.58 -8.73 15.01
N ALA A 164 -60.58 -9.14 15.79
CA ALA A 164 -60.77 -9.78 17.10
C ALA A 164 -60.89 -8.78 18.26
N GLY A 165 -60.51 -7.51 18.06
CA GLY A 165 -60.45 -6.45 19.08
C GLY A 165 -61.52 -5.36 18.96
N GLY A 166 -62.55 -5.56 18.14
CA GLY A 166 -63.64 -4.60 17.90
C GLY A 166 -64.64 -4.47 19.06
N ALA A 167 -64.16 -4.20 20.27
CA ALA A 167 -64.93 -3.69 21.40
C ALA A 167 -64.01 -3.03 22.44
N ALA A 168 -63.26 -1.98 22.07
CA ALA A 168 -62.86 -0.90 23.00
C ALA A 168 -62.18 0.25 22.24
N ALA A 169 -62.69 1.46 22.48
CA ALA A 169 -62.25 2.74 21.92
C ALA A 169 -60.94 3.25 22.53
N GLY A 170 -60.32 4.25 21.88
CA GLY A 170 -59.36 5.16 22.53
C GLY A 170 -58.37 5.83 21.57
N GLU A 171 -58.47 7.15 21.48
CA GLU A 171 -57.73 8.11 20.65
C GLU A 171 -56.37 8.54 21.25
N GLU A 172 -55.61 9.35 20.47
CA GLU A 172 -54.37 10.11 20.76
C GLU A 172 -53.04 9.36 20.51
N GLY A 173 -52.01 9.89 19.83
CA GLY A 173 -51.74 11.20 19.24
C GLY A 173 -50.20 11.36 19.07
N ALA A 174 -49.79 12.21 18.12
CA ALA A 174 -48.52 12.95 18.02
C ALA A 174 -47.23 12.33 17.37
N GLY A 175 -46.66 13.16 16.46
CA GLY A 175 -45.22 13.37 16.19
C GLY A 175 -44.53 12.34 15.29
N GLY A 176 -43.76 12.66 14.25
CA GLY A 176 -43.14 13.90 13.79
C GLY A 176 -42.18 13.53 12.65
N GLY A 177 -42.09 14.38 11.62
CA GLY A 177 -41.38 14.10 10.38
C GLY A 177 -39.85 14.21 10.43
N GLY A 178 -39.22 13.79 9.34
CA GLY A 178 -37.80 14.00 9.06
C GLY A 178 -37.30 13.08 7.97
N GLY A 179 -37.58 13.43 6.71
CA GLY A 179 -36.95 12.81 5.54
C GLY A 179 -35.53 13.35 5.37
N GLU A 180 -34.56 12.45 5.22
CA GLU A 180 -33.19 12.80 4.87
C GLU A 180 -32.86 12.16 3.52
N ALA A 181 -32.67 13.01 2.51
CA ALA A 181 -32.25 12.63 1.16
C ALA A 181 -30.71 12.66 1.09
N PRO A 182 -30.03 11.64 0.51
CA PRO A 182 -28.59 11.71 0.31
C PRO A 182 -28.24 12.54 -0.93
N ALA A 183 -27.39 13.52 -0.70
CA ALA A 183 -26.82 14.45 -1.68
C ALA A 183 -26.02 13.73 -2.80
N ALA A 184 -26.25 14.19 -4.03
CA ALA A 184 -25.45 13.85 -5.19
C ALA A 184 -24.12 14.62 -5.16
N ALA A 185 -23.00 13.90 -5.25
CA ALA A 185 -21.68 14.49 -5.48
C ALA A 185 -21.49 14.75 -6.97
N GLY A 186 -21.35 16.02 -7.33
CA GLY A 186 -21.05 16.50 -8.67
C GLY A 186 -19.57 16.35 -9.02
N SER A 187 -19.33 16.10 -10.30
CA SER A 187 -18.04 16.18 -10.98
C SER A 187 -17.53 17.61 -11.07
N SER A 188 -16.23 17.80 -10.89
CA SER A 188 -15.42 18.79 -11.60
C SER A 188 -14.02 18.23 -11.76
#